data_AF-A0A972Y3E2-F1
#
_entry.id   AF-A0A972Y3E2-F1
#
_cell.length_a   1.000
_cell.length_b   1.000
_cell.length_c   1.000
_cell.angle_alpha   90.00
_cell.angle_beta   90.00
_cell.angle_gamma   90.00
#
_symmetry.space_group_name_H-M   'P 1'
#
loop_
_entity.id
_entity.type
_entity.pdbx_description
1 polymer ?
#
loop_
_entity_poly.entity_id
_entity_poly.type
_entity_poly.pdbx_seq_one_letter_code
_entity_poly.pdbx_strand_id
1 'polypeptide(L)'
;MGTHIDCIIPKEREYTTHEVIYKLESVFNRLKAEFRHLEKYSAFSEYVDGKWWVKLIPEEENTPEYITGEGASFSIDIYKNVIVIGCIERFSNLYDLESKIFKQLVKIIIEFSNEFRVSDKIIIGAGGNGETDQVLDIAHYENADFDQICKLMTKLNGLPAADFNELSNKSWYLKN
;
A
#
# COMPACT_ATOMS: atom_id res chain seq x y z
N MET A 1 1.35 -13.62 -11.42
CA MET A 1 1.33 -12.25 -12.00
C MET A 1 0.52 -11.43 -11.01
N GLY A 2 1.14 -10.48 -10.31
CA GLY A 2 0.49 -9.77 -9.20
C GLY A 2 -0.79 -9.08 -9.66
N THR A 3 -1.86 -9.26 -8.89
CA THR A 3 -3.20 -8.76 -9.23
C THR A 3 -3.41 -7.33 -8.76
N HIS A 4 -2.72 -6.93 -7.69
CA HIS A 4 -2.79 -5.61 -7.07
C HIS A 4 -1.41 -5.20 -6.53
N ILE A 5 -1.32 -4.00 -5.97
CA ILE A 5 -0.10 -3.45 -5.37
C ILE A 5 -0.31 -3.28 -3.87
N ASP A 6 0.64 -3.78 -3.10
CA ASP A 6 0.69 -3.56 -1.65
C ASP A 6 1.87 -2.68 -1.29
N CYS A 7 1.60 -1.56 -0.62
CA CYS A 7 2.61 -0.68 -0.07
C CYS A 7 2.63 -0.84 1.46
N ILE A 8 3.74 -1.29 2.03
CA ILE A 8 3.90 -1.49 3.47
C ILE A 8 4.88 -0.45 4.01
N ILE A 9 4.54 0.19 5.13
CA ILE A 9 5.39 1.14 5.86
C ILE A 9 5.37 0.84 7.37
N PRO A 10 6.41 1.22 8.14
CA PRO A 10 6.37 1.12 9.59
C PRO A 10 5.26 1.98 10.20
N LYS A 11 4.56 1.47 11.22
CA LYS A 11 3.66 2.26 12.05
C LYS A 11 4.43 2.81 13.24
N GLU A 12 4.62 4.12 13.27
CA GLU A 12 5.49 4.76 14.29
C GLU A 12 4.68 5.40 15.44
N ARG A 13 3.36 5.48 15.32
CA ARG A 13 2.45 5.97 16.38
C ARG A 13 1.06 5.34 16.29
N GLU A 14 0.22 5.62 17.27
CA GLU A 14 -1.21 5.30 17.21
C GLU A 14 -1.98 6.34 16.39
N TYR A 15 -3.05 5.89 15.74
CA TYR A 15 -3.95 6.71 14.94
C TYR A 15 -5.39 6.47 15.36
N THR A 16 -6.19 7.52 15.32
CA THR A 16 -7.65 7.42 15.38
C THR A 16 -8.24 7.33 13.97
N THR A 17 -9.44 6.76 13.83
CA THR A 17 -10.15 6.71 12.54
C THR A 17 -10.34 8.11 11.92
N HIS A 18 -10.61 9.12 12.74
CA HIS A 18 -10.76 10.51 12.27
C HIS A 18 -9.46 11.09 11.70
N GLU A 19 -8.31 10.85 12.35
CA GLU A 19 -7.02 11.27 11.81
C GLU A 19 -6.70 10.57 10.49
N VAL A 20 -7.01 9.28 10.38
CA VAL A 20 -6.81 8.50 9.15
C VAL A 20 -7.62 9.07 8.00
N ILE A 21 -8.93 9.31 8.21
CA ILE A 21 -9.80 9.95 7.20
C ILE A 21 -9.21 11.29 6.77
N TYR A 22 -8.89 12.17 7.72
CA TYR A 22 -8.36 13.50 7.42
C TYR A 22 -7.09 13.45 6.57
N LYS A 23 -6.18 12.53 6.89
CA LYS A 23 -4.92 12.33 6.16
C LYS A 23 -5.16 11.86 4.73
N LEU A 24 -6.04 10.87 4.54
CA LEU A 24 -6.36 10.33 3.22
C LEU A 24 -7.06 11.37 2.33
N GLU A 25 -8.03 12.10 2.88
CA GLU A 25 -8.69 13.20 2.19
C GLU A 25 -7.72 14.34 1.84
N SER A 26 -6.75 14.62 2.71
CA SER A 26 -5.71 15.63 2.46
C SER A 26 -4.85 15.24 1.24
N VAL A 27 -4.38 13.99 1.17
CA VAL A 27 -3.63 13.47 0.01
C VAL A 27 -4.48 13.57 -1.25
N PHE A 28 -5.73 13.11 -1.21
CA PHE A 28 -6.66 13.23 -2.33
C PHE A 28 -6.81 14.67 -2.81
N ASN A 29 -6.99 15.61 -1.88
CA ASN A 29 -7.20 17.01 -2.23
C ASN A 29 -5.99 17.64 -2.90
N ARG A 30 -4.76 17.25 -2.52
CA ARG A 30 -3.52 17.70 -3.17
C ARG A 30 -3.31 17.07 -4.54
N LEU A 31 -3.77 15.83 -4.73
CA LEU A 31 -3.50 15.01 -5.92
C LEU A 31 -4.72 14.80 -6.83
N LYS A 32 -5.72 15.70 -6.80
CA LYS A 32 -6.94 15.56 -7.60
C LYS A 32 -6.68 15.32 -9.09
N ALA A 33 -5.63 15.92 -9.65
CA ALA A 33 -5.29 15.77 -11.07
C ALA A 33 -4.77 14.36 -11.37
N GLU A 34 -3.93 13.80 -10.49
CA GLU A 34 -3.38 12.45 -10.59
C GLU A 34 -4.48 11.40 -10.44
N PHE A 35 -5.38 11.59 -9.46
CA PHE A 35 -6.53 10.72 -9.25
C PHE A 35 -7.47 10.69 -10.46
N ARG A 36 -7.80 11.85 -11.05
CA ARG A 36 -8.58 11.93 -12.29
C ARG A 36 -7.87 11.32 -13.49
N HIS A 37 -6.53 11.35 -13.50
CA HIS A 37 -5.75 10.70 -14.54
C HIS A 37 -5.82 9.17 -14.41
N LEU A 38 -5.76 8.63 -13.19
CA LEU A 38 -6.02 7.20 -12.96
C LEU A 38 -7.42 6.81 -13.42
N GLU A 39 -8.46 7.54 -13.00
CA GLU A 39 -9.84 7.28 -13.42
C GLU A 39 -10.01 7.26 -14.95
N LYS A 40 -9.26 8.09 -15.68
CA LYS A 40 -9.34 8.17 -17.14
C LYS A 40 -8.59 7.06 -17.88
N TYR A 41 -7.44 6.63 -17.36
CA TYR A 41 -6.50 5.80 -18.13
C TYR A 41 -6.23 4.43 -17.51
N SER A 42 -6.65 4.20 -16.28
CA SER A 42 -6.53 2.91 -15.63
C SER A 42 -7.60 1.93 -16.11
N ALA A 43 -7.37 0.64 -15.86
CA ALA A 43 -8.33 -0.41 -16.19
C ALA A 43 -9.24 -0.78 -15.01
N PHE A 44 -8.91 -0.36 -13.79
CA PHE A 44 -9.59 -0.80 -12.56
C PHE A 44 -10.05 0.36 -11.67
N SER A 45 -9.45 1.55 -11.77
CA SER A 45 -9.85 2.69 -10.96
C SER A 45 -11.08 3.39 -11.52
N GLU A 46 -12.16 3.39 -10.76
CA GLU A 46 -13.44 4.01 -11.11
C GLU A 46 -13.99 4.85 -9.95
N TYR A 47 -14.83 5.84 -10.26
CA TYR A 47 -15.59 6.64 -9.29
C TYR A 47 -14.72 7.29 -8.20
N VAL A 48 -13.70 8.03 -8.65
CA VAL A 48 -12.67 8.60 -7.79
C VAL A 48 -13.16 9.92 -7.15
N ASP A 49 -13.92 9.80 -6.05
CA ASP A 49 -14.60 10.95 -5.41
C ASP A 49 -13.94 11.46 -4.10
N GLY A 50 -12.84 10.82 -3.70
CA GLY A 50 -12.02 11.23 -2.56
C GLY A 50 -12.64 10.98 -1.19
N LYS A 51 -13.83 10.36 -1.15
CA LYS A 51 -14.43 9.92 0.10
C LYS A 51 -13.81 8.60 0.52
N TRP A 52 -13.61 8.49 1.82
CA TRP A 52 -13.07 7.30 2.45
C TRP A 52 -14.04 6.77 3.48
N TRP A 53 -14.29 5.48 3.43
CA TRP A 53 -14.86 4.77 4.56
C TRP A 53 -13.69 4.23 5.40
N VAL A 54 -13.72 4.50 6.71
CA VAL A 54 -12.70 4.04 7.65
C VAL A 54 -13.40 3.57 8.92
N LYS A 55 -12.99 2.43 9.46
CA LYS A 55 -13.52 1.87 10.72
C LYS A 55 -12.42 1.26 11.57
N LEU A 56 -12.65 1.23 12.88
CA LEU A 56 -11.90 0.43 13.83
C LEU A 56 -12.57 -0.95 13.90
N ILE A 57 -11.79 -2.01 13.67
CA ILE A 57 -12.19 -3.39 13.93
C ILE A 57 -11.68 -3.76 15.33
N PRO A 58 -12.55 -4.06 16.30
CA PRO A 58 -12.13 -4.45 17.63
C PRO A 58 -11.43 -5.81 17.61
N GLU A 59 -10.64 -6.08 18.64
CA GLU A 59 -10.01 -7.39 18.85
C GLU A 59 -11.06 -8.49 19.07
N GLU A 60 -10.93 -9.62 18.36
CA GLU A 60 -11.82 -10.78 18.45
C GLU A 60 -11.01 -12.09 18.41
N GLU A 61 -11.04 -12.89 19.48
CA GLU A 61 -10.38 -14.19 19.67
C GLU A 61 -8.95 -14.33 19.08
N ASN A 62 -8.84 -14.54 17.77
CA ASN A 62 -7.59 -14.75 17.03
C ASN A 62 -7.26 -13.60 16.05
N THR A 63 -7.99 -12.49 16.11
CA THR A 63 -7.90 -11.35 15.20
C THR A 63 -7.56 -10.10 16.02
N PRO A 64 -6.35 -9.54 15.89
CA PRO A 64 -5.98 -8.32 16.59
C PRO A 64 -6.82 -7.11 16.15
N GLU A 65 -6.98 -6.15 17.06
CA GLU A 65 -7.58 -4.84 16.72
C GLU A 65 -6.77 -4.14 15.62
N TYR A 66 -7.47 -3.53 14.65
CA TYR A 66 -6.84 -2.73 13.59
C TYR A 66 -7.82 -1.71 12.99
N ILE A 67 -7.29 -0.70 12.32
CA ILE A 67 -8.10 0.23 11.50
C ILE A 67 -8.04 -0.21 10.05
N THR A 68 -9.18 -0.25 9.37
CA THR A 68 -9.27 -0.51 7.93
C THR A 68 -10.07 0.58 7.24
N GLY A 69 -9.77 0.82 5.97
CA GLY A 69 -10.52 1.76 5.14
C GLY A 69 -10.33 1.55 3.65
N GLU A 70 -11.25 2.10 2.88
CA GLU A 70 -11.28 2.00 1.41
C GLU A 70 -11.81 3.31 0.82
N GLY A 71 -11.22 3.71 -0.31
CA GLY A 71 -11.63 4.89 -1.06
C GLY A 71 -10.79 5.10 -2.32
N ALA A 72 -11.42 5.62 -3.38
CA ALA A 72 -10.74 6.01 -4.61
C ALA A 72 -9.84 4.92 -5.26
N SER A 73 -10.23 3.65 -5.14
CA SER A 73 -9.49 2.47 -5.66
C SER A 73 -8.21 2.10 -4.87
N PHE A 74 -8.13 2.62 -3.65
CA PHE A 74 -7.11 2.28 -2.66
C PHE A 74 -7.78 1.74 -1.40
N SER A 75 -7.02 0.94 -0.65
CA SER A 75 -7.33 0.52 0.71
C SER A 75 -6.22 0.96 1.66
N ILE A 76 -6.54 0.98 2.95
CA ILE A 76 -5.55 1.16 4.00
C ILE A 76 -5.90 0.26 5.18
N ASP A 77 -4.90 -0.45 5.68
CA ASP A 77 -4.98 -1.23 6.91
C ASP A 77 -3.85 -0.79 7.84
N ILE A 78 -4.20 -0.43 9.07
CA ILE A 78 -3.28 0.02 10.11
C ILE A 78 -3.24 -1.06 11.17
N TYR A 79 -2.25 -1.95 11.06
CA TYR A 79 -1.97 -3.01 12.02
C TYR A 79 -1.11 -2.51 13.19
N LYS A 80 -0.78 -3.41 14.11
CA LYS A 80 -0.05 -3.05 15.33
C LYS A 80 1.31 -2.38 15.07
N ASN A 81 2.08 -2.86 14.10
CA ASN A 81 3.45 -2.41 13.86
C ASN A 81 3.70 -1.84 12.45
N VAL A 82 2.74 -1.99 11.53
CA VAL A 82 2.86 -1.50 10.15
C VAL A 82 1.54 -0.96 9.62
N ILE A 83 1.64 -0.18 8.56
CA ILE A 83 0.51 0.30 7.77
C ILE A 83 0.65 -0.27 6.37
N VAL A 84 -0.44 -0.77 5.82
CA VAL A 84 -0.55 -1.32 4.48
C VAL A 84 -1.47 -0.40 3.68
N ILE A 85 -1.02 0.04 2.52
CA ILE A 85 -1.79 0.82 1.55
C ILE A 85 -1.93 -0.05 0.31
N GLY A 86 -3.12 -0.56 0.07
CA GLY A 86 -3.43 -1.38 -1.10
C GLY A 86 -3.88 -0.51 -2.27
N CYS A 87 -3.59 -0.95 -3.50
CA CYS A 87 -4.12 -0.35 -4.72
C CYS A 87 -4.59 -1.46 -5.66
N ILE A 88 -5.83 -1.36 -6.13
CA ILE A 88 -6.45 -2.36 -7.02
C ILE A 88 -5.75 -2.47 -8.40
N GLU A 89 -4.96 -1.46 -8.78
CA GLU A 89 -4.21 -1.50 -10.03
C GLU A 89 -3.18 -2.62 -10.04
N ARG A 90 -2.97 -3.22 -11.22
CA ARG A 90 -1.98 -4.29 -11.38
C ARG A 90 -0.57 -3.80 -11.09
N PHE A 91 0.20 -4.64 -10.39
CA PHE A 91 1.62 -4.39 -10.12
C PHE A 91 2.45 -4.16 -11.38
N SER A 92 2.06 -4.72 -12.53
CA SER A 92 2.72 -4.48 -13.81
C SER A 92 2.74 -3.02 -14.25
N ASN A 93 1.79 -2.21 -13.78
CA ASN A 93 1.81 -0.77 -14.05
C ASN A 93 3.01 -0.05 -13.42
N LEU A 94 3.75 -0.71 -12.51
CA LEU A 94 4.96 -0.17 -11.87
C LEU A 94 6.25 -0.43 -12.67
N TYR A 95 6.20 -1.25 -13.73
CA TYR A 95 7.38 -1.57 -14.55
C TYR A 95 7.10 -1.64 -16.05
N ASP A 96 5.84 -1.54 -16.48
CA ASP A 96 5.50 -1.41 -17.88
C ASP A 96 5.81 0.02 -18.36
N LEU A 97 6.82 0.14 -19.22
CA LEU A 97 7.27 1.42 -19.78
C LEU A 97 6.21 2.12 -20.63
N GLU A 98 5.23 1.38 -21.14
CA GLU A 98 4.11 1.93 -21.91
C GLU A 98 2.91 2.30 -21.02
N SER A 99 2.98 2.02 -19.71
CA SER A 99 1.90 2.33 -18.78
C SER A 99 1.67 3.84 -18.70
N LYS A 100 0.45 4.25 -19.09
CA LYS A 100 0.01 5.65 -19.02
C LYS A 100 -0.21 6.13 -17.60
N ILE A 101 -0.30 5.23 -16.63
CA ILE A 101 -0.62 5.57 -15.24
C ILE A 101 0.58 5.47 -14.29
N PHE A 102 1.70 4.87 -14.71
CA PHE A 102 2.88 4.63 -13.88
C PHE A 102 3.25 5.83 -12.99
N LYS A 103 3.46 7.01 -13.61
CA LYS A 103 3.92 8.21 -12.90
C LYS A 103 2.91 8.69 -11.85
N GLN A 104 1.63 8.70 -12.20
CA GLN A 104 0.56 9.15 -11.31
C GLN A 104 0.32 8.15 -10.18
N LEU A 105 0.36 6.85 -10.49
CA LEU A 105 0.20 5.76 -9.54
C LEU A 105 1.31 5.76 -8.49
N VAL A 106 2.58 5.82 -8.92
CA VAL A 106 3.72 5.93 -8.01
C VAL A 106 3.60 7.19 -7.14
N LYS A 107 3.25 8.33 -7.74
CA LYS A 107 3.09 9.58 -6.98
C LYS A 107 2.03 9.46 -5.89
N ILE A 108 0.87 8.86 -6.19
CA ILE A 108 -0.22 8.68 -5.22
C ILE A 108 0.20 7.73 -4.09
N ILE A 109 0.77 6.56 -4.41
CA ILE A 109 1.23 5.58 -3.41
C ILE A 109 2.26 6.22 -2.47
N ILE A 110 3.24 6.92 -3.03
CA ILE A 110 4.30 7.57 -2.25
C ILE A 110 3.73 8.68 -1.36
N GLU A 111 2.80 9.50 -1.86
CA GLU A 111 2.18 10.57 -1.08
C GLU A 111 1.28 10.05 0.04
N PHE A 112 0.53 8.96 -0.18
CA PHE A 112 -0.12 8.27 0.93
C PHE A 112 0.91 7.81 1.95
N SER A 113 1.97 7.13 1.53
CA SER A 113 3.00 6.66 2.46
C SER A 113 3.62 7.80 3.28
N ASN A 114 3.92 8.94 2.63
CA ASN A 114 4.51 10.14 3.26
C ASN A 114 3.60 10.77 4.30
N GLU A 115 2.28 10.66 4.12
CA GLU A 115 1.32 11.22 5.07
C GLU A 115 1.30 10.44 6.39
N PHE A 116 1.76 9.17 6.38
CA PHE A 116 1.76 8.29 7.55
C PHE A 116 3.14 8.00 8.13
N ARG A 117 4.20 7.95 7.33
CA ARG A 117 5.56 7.61 7.77
C ARG A 117 6.38 8.83 8.22
N VAL A 118 7.27 8.64 9.17
CA VAL A 118 8.38 9.56 9.50
C VAL A 118 9.70 9.04 8.92
N SER A 119 9.90 7.72 8.87
CA SER A 119 11.05 7.11 8.20
C SER A 119 10.88 6.96 6.68
N ASP A 120 12.01 6.86 5.97
CA ASP A 120 12.04 6.65 4.51
C ASP A 120 11.71 5.20 4.08
N LYS A 121 11.52 4.30 5.06
CA LYS A 121 11.26 2.87 4.85
C LYS A 121 9.92 2.64 4.14
N ILE A 122 9.96 1.91 3.02
CA ILE A 122 8.75 1.50 2.27
C ILE A 122 9.04 0.22 1.49
N ILE A 123 8.08 -0.71 1.55
CA ILE A 123 8.00 -1.88 0.67
C ILE A 123 6.89 -1.62 -0.35
N ILE A 124 7.13 -1.95 -1.61
CA ILE A 124 6.07 -2.05 -2.62
C ILE A 124 6.15 -3.45 -3.24
N GLY A 125 5.12 -4.26 -3.03
CA GLY A 125 5.07 -5.67 -3.42
C GLY A 125 3.91 -5.98 -4.36
N ALA A 126 4.07 -7.07 -5.11
CA ALA A 126 3.02 -7.63 -5.95
C ALA A 126 2.02 -8.45 -5.10
N GLY A 127 0.82 -7.93 -4.89
CA GLY A 127 -0.25 -8.62 -4.16
C GLY A 127 -0.90 -9.74 -4.98
N GLY A 128 -1.49 -10.74 -4.29
CA GLY A 128 -2.27 -11.81 -4.93
C GLY A 128 -1.46 -12.92 -5.61
N ASN A 129 -0.17 -13.04 -5.29
CA ASN A 129 0.65 -14.21 -5.65
C ASN A 129 0.85 -15.19 -4.46
N GLY A 130 0.17 -15.00 -3.31
CA GLY A 130 0.31 -15.82 -2.11
C GLY A 130 1.51 -15.47 -1.21
N GLU A 131 2.61 -14.97 -1.78
CA GLU A 131 3.82 -14.61 -1.01
C GLU A 131 3.63 -13.31 -0.21
N THR A 132 3.10 -12.27 -0.84
CA THR A 132 2.76 -11.01 -0.16
C THR A 132 1.61 -11.22 0.83
N ASP A 133 0.66 -12.11 0.50
CA ASP A 133 -0.46 -12.45 1.39
C ASP A 133 0.06 -13.05 2.72
N GLN A 134 1.05 -13.95 2.68
CA GLN A 134 1.72 -14.47 3.89
C GLN A 134 2.41 -13.36 4.71
N VAL A 135 2.92 -12.34 4.04
CA VAL A 135 3.55 -11.20 4.71
C VAL A 135 2.51 -10.32 5.40
N LEU A 136 1.34 -10.15 4.78
CA LEU A 136 0.21 -9.46 5.40
C LEU A 136 -0.37 -10.27 6.58
N ASP A 137 -0.42 -11.60 6.46
CA ASP A 137 -0.87 -12.47 7.55
C ASP A 137 0.00 -12.31 8.80
N ILE A 138 1.33 -12.32 8.68
CA ILE A 138 2.21 -12.12 9.84
C ILE A 138 2.14 -10.68 10.37
N ALA A 139 1.91 -9.69 9.51
CA ALA A 139 1.75 -8.30 9.91
C ALA A 139 0.49 -8.13 10.76
N HIS A 140 -0.60 -8.79 10.36
CA HIS A 140 -1.89 -8.74 11.01
C HIS A 140 -1.94 -9.62 12.26
N TYR A 141 -1.73 -10.94 12.14
CA TYR A 141 -1.96 -11.91 13.21
C TYR A 141 -0.79 -12.03 14.19
N GLU A 142 0.45 -11.91 13.71
CA GLU A 142 1.65 -12.07 14.54
C GLU A 142 2.24 -10.73 15.00
N ASN A 143 1.62 -9.61 14.59
CA ASN A 143 2.13 -8.26 14.82
C ASN A 143 3.59 -8.10 14.36
N ALA A 144 3.95 -8.68 13.22
CA ALA A 144 5.32 -8.58 12.71
C ALA A 144 5.70 -7.10 12.46
N ASP A 145 6.91 -6.73 12.87
CA ASP A 145 7.47 -5.42 12.56
C ASP A 145 8.01 -5.35 11.12
N PHE A 146 8.37 -4.14 10.68
CA PHE A 146 8.85 -3.90 9.33
C PHE A 146 10.13 -4.69 8.98
N ASP A 147 11.02 -4.92 9.94
CA ASP A 147 12.28 -5.62 9.71
C ASP A 147 12.03 -7.14 9.60
N GLN A 148 11.08 -7.70 10.36
CA GLN A 148 10.60 -9.07 10.22
C GLN A 148 9.92 -9.28 8.86
N ILE A 149 9.09 -8.32 8.44
CA ILE A 149 8.47 -8.31 7.10
C ILE A 149 9.53 -8.28 6.00
N CYS A 150 10.54 -7.40 6.09
CA CYS A 150 11.64 -7.35 5.13
C CYS A 150 12.37 -8.70 5.00
N LYS A 151 12.62 -9.38 6.13
CA LYS A 151 13.26 -10.70 6.16
C LYS A 151 12.39 -11.75 5.48
N LEU A 152 11.08 -11.75 5.75
CA LEU A 152 10.16 -12.71 5.11
C LEU A 152 10.02 -12.43 3.61
N MET A 153 9.84 -11.16 3.21
CA MET A 153 9.83 -10.75 1.80
C MET A 153 11.09 -11.23 1.07
N THR A 154 12.27 -11.04 1.66
CA THR A 154 13.54 -11.49 1.08
C THR A 154 13.62 -13.02 0.98
N LYS A 155 13.11 -13.75 1.99
CA LYS A 155 13.09 -15.21 2.01
C LYS A 155 12.18 -15.79 0.92
N LEU A 156 11.01 -15.18 0.70
CA LEU A 156 10.01 -15.66 -0.25
C LEU A 156 10.34 -15.22 -1.69
N ASN A 157 10.68 -13.94 -1.86
CA ASN A 157 10.79 -13.29 -3.18
C ASN A 157 12.23 -13.04 -3.64
N GLY A 158 13.23 -13.34 -2.82
CA GLY A 158 14.63 -12.96 -3.08
C GLY A 158 14.88 -11.47 -2.84
N LEU A 159 16.02 -10.97 -3.33
CA LEU A 159 16.46 -9.58 -3.08
C LEU A 159 15.50 -8.55 -3.71
N PRO A 160 15.23 -7.42 -3.03
CA PRO A 160 14.35 -6.38 -3.55
C PRO A 160 14.92 -5.72 -4.80
N ALA A 161 14.05 -5.09 -5.59
CA ALA A 161 14.43 -4.16 -6.64
C ALA A 161 15.07 -2.90 -6.03
N ALA A 162 16.18 -2.45 -6.61
CA ALA A 162 16.83 -1.20 -6.21
C ALA A 162 16.08 0.04 -6.74
N ASP A 163 15.37 -0.12 -7.86
CA ASP A 163 14.51 0.90 -8.47
C ASP A 163 13.34 0.26 -9.23
N PHE A 164 12.40 1.09 -9.72
CA PHE A 164 11.22 0.62 -10.42
C PHE A 164 11.51 -0.09 -11.76
N ASN A 165 12.65 0.15 -12.42
CA ASN A 165 12.98 -0.52 -13.68
C ASN A 165 13.32 -2.01 -13.45
N GLU A 166 13.92 -2.33 -12.30
CA GLU A 166 14.24 -3.70 -11.93
C GLU A 166 13.01 -4.56 -11.61
N LEU A 167 11.85 -3.94 -11.36
CA LEU A 167 10.58 -4.65 -11.10
C LEU A 167 10.08 -5.46 -12.31
N SER A 168 10.64 -5.24 -13.50
CA SER A 168 10.43 -6.13 -14.65
C SER A 168 10.88 -7.57 -14.40
N ASN A 169 11.85 -7.77 -13.50
CA ASN A 169 12.42 -9.09 -13.15
C ASN A 169 12.28 -9.43 -11.67
N LYS A 170 11.63 -8.57 -10.86
CA LYS A 170 11.51 -8.71 -9.41
C LYS A 170 10.07 -8.41 -8.97
N SER A 171 9.61 -9.12 -7.94
CA SER A 171 8.23 -9.01 -7.44
C SER A 171 8.03 -7.95 -6.36
N TRP A 172 9.09 -7.25 -5.93
CA TRP A 172 9.01 -6.23 -4.90
C TRP A 172 10.16 -5.23 -4.93
N TYR A 173 9.89 -4.06 -4.37
CA TYR A 173 10.80 -2.92 -4.20
C TYR A 173 10.94 -2.60 -2.71
N LEU A 174 12.14 -2.16 -2.31
CA LEU A 174 12.44 -1.71 -0.96
C LEU A 174 13.20 -0.39 -1.03
N LYS A 175 12.65 0.65 -0.41
CA LYS A 175 13.40 1.86 -0.04
C LYS A 175 13.69 1.80 1.46
N ASN A 176 14.93 2.07 1.84
CA ASN A 176 15.38 2.17 3.23
C ASN A 176 16.20 3.44 3.43
#